data_AF-I9BP97-F1
#
_entry.id   AF-I9BP97-F1
#
_cell.length_a   1.000
_cell.length_b   1.000
_cell.length_c   1.000
_cell.angle_alpha   90.00
_cell.angle_beta   90.00
_cell.angle_gamma   90.00
#
_symmetry.space_group_name_H-M   'P 1'
#
loop_
_entity.id
_entity.type
_entity.pdbx_description
1 polymer ?
#
loop_
_entity_poly.entity_id
_entity_poly.type
_entity_poly.pdbx_seq_one_letter_code
_entity_poly.pdbx_strand_id
1 'polypeptide(L)'
;MKIYKFGKIPTGSVQGMKGMLRLIDNSIPKIIVLSATTETTERLAGIAAHLFNRDTEQAHDEISRLEFRFIDFANELFNDESIKQQAVDSIIDRFRTLWNFTRQRFTSVDEKDILAQGEFISSMLVSLYLKEQGINNRLLNSLDFMRLAPEEEPDMEYIGTKLHLLLAEHKSTNVFLTQGHLCRNAYNETCYLKQGGDDVSATLIGAALQAQEVYLWTDSKKLHSCDPRFVKHPAMVKQLSFDEAEQLAYCGWTGFNPHCILPARENNIPIRLLCSMEPAEGGTLISNSQSGENIKAITARDNIYYIKFQSNRTLRPYLFISKIFDTFAKYHTSLCLFASSGSDVSVAINDKERLSHILHELSRYAATVVKDHMCILSAIGNMQWQCAGFEARIINALATIPIRMISYGSNNNNVSLVIRAEDKREALQRLNDTLFAPCHANPSQIHVPTLKHS
;
A
#
# COMPACT_ATOMS: atom_id res chain seq x y z
N MET A 1 -7.45 -9.82 20.39
CA MET A 1 -8.18 -8.77 19.64
C MET A 1 -7.73 -8.82 18.19
N LYS A 2 -8.61 -8.52 17.23
CA LYS A 2 -8.28 -8.46 15.79
C LYS A 2 -8.37 -7.02 15.28
N ILE A 3 -7.56 -6.64 14.30
CA ILE A 3 -7.63 -5.29 13.69
C ILE A 3 -8.21 -5.40 12.29
N TYR A 4 -9.18 -4.55 11.96
CA TYR A 4 -9.87 -4.55 10.67
C TYR A 4 -9.64 -3.20 10.04
N LYS A 5 -9.00 -3.15 8.88
CA LYS A 5 -8.88 -1.95 8.07
C LYS A 5 -9.81 -2.06 6.89
N PHE A 6 -10.60 -1.03 6.67
CA PHE A 6 -11.38 -0.90 5.44
C PHE A 6 -10.82 0.22 4.57
N GLY A 7 -10.70 -0.04 3.27
CA GLY A 7 -10.23 0.96 2.31
C GLY A 7 -11.20 2.12 2.09
N LYS A 8 -10.79 3.07 1.25
CA LYS A 8 -11.48 4.34 0.96
C LYS A 8 -12.78 4.20 0.16
N ILE A 9 -12.92 3.14 -0.63
CA ILE A 9 -14.03 2.97 -1.57
C ILE A 9 -15.28 2.37 -0.93
N PRO A 10 -15.20 1.31 -0.08
CA PRO A 10 -16.37 0.77 0.60
C PRO A 10 -17.11 1.81 1.43
N THR A 11 -16.44 2.84 1.96
CA THR A 11 -17.07 3.91 2.75
C THR A 11 -17.73 5.00 1.90
N GLY A 12 -17.54 5.01 0.58
CA GLY A 12 -17.96 6.12 -0.28
C GLY A 12 -19.37 6.05 -0.86
N SER A 13 -20.08 4.94 -0.66
CA SER A 13 -21.51 4.84 -0.96
C SER A 13 -22.24 4.21 0.23
N VAL A 14 -23.52 4.53 0.40
CA VAL A 14 -24.35 3.94 1.46
C VAL A 14 -24.38 2.42 1.33
N GLN A 15 -24.53 1.90 0.11
CA GLN A 15 -24.52 0.46 -0.15
C GLN A 15 -23.17 -0.18 0.18
N GLY A 16 -22.06 0.46 -0.21
CA GLY A 16 -20.71 0.00 0.13
C GLY A 16 -20.51 -0.06 1.64
N MET A 17 -20.92 0.99 2.37
CA MET A 17 -20.73 1.07 3.82
C MET A 17 -21.57 0.00 4.52
N LYS A 18 -22.84 -0.15 4.12
CA LYS A 18 -23.72 -1.21 4.65
C LYS A 18 -23.17 -2.60 4.33
N GLY A 19 -22.65 -2.81 3.12
CA GLY A 19 -22.04 -4.08 2.69
C GLY A 19 -20.80 -4.43 3.52
N MET A 20 -19.89 -3.47 3.69
CA MET A 20 -18.69 -3.57 4.51
C MET A 20 -19.00 -3.97 5.96
N LEU A 21 -20.00 -3.35 6.56
CA LEU A 21 -20.36 -3.60 7.96
C LEU A 21 -20.98 -4.98 8.18
N ARG A 22 -21.55 -5.60 7.15
CA ARG A 22 -21.99 -7.02 7.21
C ARG A 22 -20.82 -7.99 7.28
N LEU A 23 -19.62 -7.59 6.89
CA LEU A 23 -18.40 -8.42 6.96
C LEU A 23 -17.82 -8.49 8.37
N ILE A 24 -18.35 -7.71 9.30
CA ILE A 24 -17.83 -7.57 10.65
C ILE A 24 -18.46 -8.62 11.56
N ASP A 25 -17.65 -9.59 11.99
CA ASP A 25 -18.06 -10.57 13.00
C ASP A 25 -18.15 -9.96 14.40
N ASN A 26 -19.33 -9.56 14.85
CA ASN A 26 -19.53 -8.87 16.12
C ASN A 26 -19.20 -9.72 17.37
N SER A 27 -18.92 -11.01 17.23
CA SER A 27 -18.59 -11.89 18.37
C SER A 27 -17.15 -11.73 18.88
N ILE A 28 -16.25 -11.16 18.07
CA ILE A 28 -14.82 -11.06 18.39
C ILE A 28 -14.44 -9.61 18.71
N PRO A 29 -13.74 -9.35 19.83
CA PRO A 29 -13.21 -8.02 20.13
C PRO A 29 -12.27 -7.51 19.04
N LYS A 30 -12.52 -6.29 18.56
CA LYS A 30 -11.81 -5.72 17.41
C LYS A 30 -11.70 -4.19 17.43
N ILE A 31 -10.72 -3.70 16.69
CA ILE A 31 -10.61 -2.28 16.31
C ILE A 31 -10.76 -2.18 14.80
N ILE A 32 -11.65 -1.28 14.37
CA ILE A 32 -11.92 -0.98 12.97
C ILE A 32 -11.22 0.36 12.63
N VAL A 33 -10.25 0.30 11.73
CA VAL A 33 -9.56 1.46 11.16
C VAL A 33 -10.27 1.85 9.86
N LEU A 34 -10.72 3.09 9.82
CA LEU A 34 -11.50 3.64 8.71
C LEU A 34 -10.75 4.78 8.03
N SER A 35 -11.12 5.00 6.77
CA SER A 35 -10.56 6.05 5.93
C SER A 35 -11.65 6.92 5.35
N ALA A 36 -11.31 8.18 5.11
CA ALA A 36 -12.06 9.04 4.21
C ALA A 36 -12.03 8.47 2.79
N THR A 37 -13.08 8.78 2.03
CA THR A 37 -13.12 8.40 0.62
C THR A 37 -12.08 9.18 -0.17
N THR A 38 -11.54 8.60 -1.25
CA THR A 38 -10.57 9.29 -2.11
C THR A 38 -11.11 10.63 -2.58
N GLU A 39 -12.38 10.67 -3.00
CA GLU A 39 -13.02 11.90 -3.46
C GLU A 39 -13.18 12.94 -2.33
N THR A 40 -13.50 12.51 -1.11
CA THR A 40 -13.54 13.41 0.06
C THR A 40 -12.16 14.01 0.32
N THR A 41 -11.11 13.20 0.34
CA THR A 41 -9.74 13.68 0.56
C THR A 41 -9.32 14.67 -0.53
N GLU A 42 -9.61 14.39 -1.80
CA GLU A 42 -9.30 15.27 -2.93
C GLU A 42 -10.05 16.61 -2.85
N ARG A 43 -11.33 16.60 -2.50
CA ARG A 43 -12.12 17.84 -2.32
C ARG A 43 -11.61 18.68 -1.15
N LEU A 44 -11.28 18.05 -0.03
CA LEU A 44 -10.69 18.75 1.13
C LEU A 44 -9.32 19.34 0.79
N ALA A 45 -8.50 18.63 0.00
CA ALA A 45 -7.24 19.17 -0.51
C ALA A 45 -7.46 20.37 -1.44
N GLY A 46 -8.48 20.31 -2.31
CA GLY A 46 -8.90 21.43 -3.15
C GLY A 46 -9.32 22.65 -2.32
N ILE A 47 -10.11 22.45 -1.27
CA ILE A 47 -10.51 23.51 -0.33
C ILE A 47 -9.27 24.15 0.31
N ALA A 48 -8.33 23.35 0.82
CA ALA A 48 -7.09 23.84 1.41
C ALA A 48 -6.26 24.65 0.40
N ALA A 49 -6.16 24.19 -0.85
CA ALA A 49 -5.46 24.89 -1.92
C ALA A 49 -6.10 26.25 -2.25
N HIS A 50 -7.44 26.32 -2.34
CA HIS A 50 -8.16 27.58 -2.55
C HIS A 50 -7.94 28.56 -1.39
N LEU A 51 -7.99 28.08 -0.15
CA LEU A 51 -7.72 28.93 1.03
C LEU A 51 -6.29 29.46 1.04
N PHE A 52 -5.31 28.62 0.68
CA PHE A 52 -3.92 29.04 0.56
C PHE A 52 -3.73 30.13 -0.52
N ASN A 53 -4.39 29.98 -1.67
CA ASN A 53 -4.35 30.94 -2.77
C ASN A 53 -5.23 32.19 -2.55
N ARG A 54 -6.01 32.22 -1.45
CA ARG A 54 -6.99 33.26 -1.11
C ARG A 54 -8.17 33.36 -2.08
N ASP A 55 -8.51 32.26 -2.75
CA ASP A 55 -9.70 32.10 -3.58
C ASP A 55 -10.91 31.77 -2.70
N THR A 56 -11.30 32.71 -1.83
CA THR A 56 -12.30 32.44 -0.77
C THR A 56 -13.68 32.06 -1.30
N GLU A 57 -14.09 32.58 -2.46
CA GLU A 57 -15.36 32.24 -3.09
C GLU A 57 -15.40 30.77 -3.55
N GLN A 58 -14.32 30.29 -4.18
CA GLN A 58 -14.18 28.88 -4.59
C GLN A 58 -14.15 27.95 -3.37
N ALA A 59 -13.42 28.35 -2.33
CA ALA A 59 -13.41 27.59 -1.07
C ALA A 59 -14.81 27.50 -0.45
N HIS A 60 -15.57 28.60 -0.42
CA HIS A 60 -16.93 28.62 0.11
C HIS A 60 -17.89 27.71 -0.68
N ASP A 61 -17.83 27.74 -2.01
CA ASP A 61 -18.68 26.89 -2.86
C ASP A 61 -18.35 25.39 -2.64
N GLU A 62 -17.08 25.02 -2.64
CA GLU A 62 -16.69 23.62 -2.43
C GLU A 62 -16.97 23.13 -0.99
N ILE A 63 -16.80 23.97 0.04
CA ILE A 63 -17.20 23.62 1.41
C ILE A 63 -18.71 23.36 1.45
N SER A 64 -19.52 24.26 0.87
CA SER A 64 -20.99 24.11 0.86
C SER A 64 -21.44 22.84 0.15
N ARG A 65 -20.87 22.58 -1.04
CA ARG A 65 -21.18 21.36 -1.82
C ARG A 65 -20.84 20.09 -1.06
N LEU A 66 -19.67 20.07 -0.42
CA LEU A 66 -19.24 18.90 0.36
C LEU A 66 -20.12 18.71 1.60
N GLU A 67 -20.53 19.80 2.27
CA GLU A 67 -21.46 19.77 3.41
C GLU A 67 -22.80 19.16 3.01
N PHE A 68 -23.43 19.67 1.95
CA PHE A 68 -24.69 19.15 1.44
C PHE A 68 -24.59 17.66 1.08
N ARG A 69 -23.51 17.26 0.42
CA ARG A 69 -23.30 15.85 0.07
C ARG A 69 -23.23 14.94 1.31
N PHE A 70 -22.55 15.36 2.37
CA PHE A 70 -22.50 14.55 3.60
C PHE A 70 -23.85 14.49 4.31
N ILE A 71 -24.63 15.57 4.27
CA ILE A 71 -26.00 15.60 4.80
C ILE A 71 -26.89 14.64 4.00
N ASP A 72 -26.85 14.69 2.67
CA ASP A 72 -27.59 13.77 1.80
C ASP A 72 -27.19 12.31 2.05
N PHE A 73 -25.88 12.06 2.19
CA PHE A 73 -25.36 10.73 2.53
C PHE A 73 -25.89 10.23 3.87
N ALA A 74 -25.91 11.08 4.90
CA ALA A 74 -26.47 10.72 6.21
C ALA A 74 -27.97 10.43 6.12
N ASN A 75 -28.72 11.25 5.36
CA ASN A 75 -30.15 11.05 5.15
C ASN A 75 -30.49 9.73 4.45
N GLU A 76 -29.64 9.27 3.53
CA GLU A 76 -29.78 7.97 2.86
C GLU A 76 -29.27 6.80 3.73
N LEU A 77 -28.25 7.03 4.56
CA LEU A 77 -27.64 6.00 5.40
C LEU A 77 -28.59 5.53 6.51
N PHE A 78 -29.18 6.47 7.25
CA PHE A 78 -29.94 6.23 8.47
C PHE A 78 -31.46 6.20 8.26
N ASN A 79 -32.14 5.29 8.93
CA ASN A 79 -33.59 5.19 8.98
C ASN A 79 -34.17 5.82 10.26
N ASP A 80 -33.46 5.73 11.39
CA ASP A 80 -33.86 6.32 12.66
C ASP A 80 -33.66 7.84 12.66
N GLU A 81 -34.74 8.60 12.88
CA GLU A 81 -34.72 10.06 12.85
C GLU A 81 -33.84 10.69 13.94
N SER A 82 -33.74 10.07 15.11
CA SER A 82 -32.88 10.60 16.19
C SER A 82 -31.41 10.45 15.85
N ILE A 83 -31.01 9.32 15.27
CA ILE A 83 -29.62 9.08 14.83
C ILE A 83 -29.29 9.93 13.62
N LYS A 84 -30.23 10.09 12.68
CA LYS A 84 -30.09 10.97 11.52
C LYS A 84 -29.84 12.41 11.95
N GLN A 85 -30.64 12.95 12.88
CA GLN A 85 -30.43 14.29 13.42
C GLN A 85 -29.05 14.40 14.11
N GLN A 86 -28.69 13.42 14.93
CA GLN A 86 -27.37 13.37 15.58
C GLN A 86 -26.22 13.39 14.56
N ALA A 87 -26.35 12.67 13.44
CA ALA A 87 -25.36 12.64 12.37
C ALA A 87 -25.24 14.00 11.67
N VAL A 88 -26.38 14.60 11.30
CA VAL A 88 -26.42 15.94 10.66
C VAL A 88 -25.82 17.00 11.56
N ASP A 89 -26.16 17.03 12.85
CA ASP A 89 -25.58 17.98 13.81
C ASP A 89 -24.06 17.81 13.91
N SER A 90 -23.59 16.55 13.95
CA SER A 90 -22.16 16.23 13.99
C SER A 90 -21.43 16.63 12.71
N ILE A 91 -22.07 16.50 11.54
CA ILE A 91 -21.53 16.98 10.26
C ILE A 91 -21.40 18.49 10.30
N ILE A 92 -22.47 19.21 10.64
CA ILE A 92 -22.48 20.67 10.70
C ILE A 92 -21.38 21.18 11.65
N ASP A 93 -21.20 20.55 12.81
CA ASP A 93 -20.13 20.90 13.76
C ASP A 93 -18.72 20.76 13.15
N ARG A 94 -18.50 19.73 12.33
CA ARG A 94 -17.22 19.55 11.62
C ARG A 94 -17.05 20.60 10.52
N PHE A 95 -18.10 20.90 9.78
CA PHE A 95 -18.08 21.94 8.75
C PHE A 95 -17.89 23.34 9.33
N ARG A 96 -18.39 23.64 10.54
CA ARG A 96 -18.05 24.88 11.27
C ARG A 96 -16.55 25.06 11.44
N THR A 97 -15.81 23.98 11.64
CA THR A 97 -14.34 24.03 11.72
C THR A 97 -13.73 24.45 10.37
N LEU A 98 -14.23 23.93 9.25
CA LEU A 98 -13.81 24.34 7.91
C LEU A 98 -14.17 25.81 7.63
N TRP A 99 -15.38 26.23 7.96
CA TRP A 99 -15.84 27.62 7.83
C TRP A 99 -15.03 28.58 8.68
N ASN A 100 -14.48 28.15 9.82
CA ASN A 100 -13.61 28.99 10.62
C ASN A 100 -12.29 29.29 9.89
N PHE A 101 -11.74 28.38 9.10
CA PHE A 101 -10.51 28.62 8.34
C PHE A 101 -10.68 29.67 7.24
N THR A 102 -11.90 29.88 6.72
CA THR A 102 -12.15 30.91 5.71
C THR A 102 -12.04 32.33 6.27
N ARG A 103 -12.04 32.48 7.60
CA ARG A 103 -12.01 33.77 8.32
C ARG A 103 -10.65 34.14 8.88
N GLN A 104 -9.65 33.27 8.75
CA GLN A 104 -8.32 33.45 9.36
C GLN A 104 -7.23 33.31 8.30
N ARG A 105 -5.98 33.60 8.70
CA ARG A 105 -4.83 33.32 7.84
C ARG A 105 -4.64 31.81 7.80
N PHE A 106 -4.61 31.27 6.59
CA PHE A 106 -4.40 29.85 6.34
C PHE A 106 -2.93 29.58 6.00
N THR A 107 -2.36 28.55 6.60
CA THR A 107 -0.97 28.12 6.43
C THR A 107 -0.92 26.63 6.05
N SER A 108 0.27 26.14 5.67
CA SER A 108 0.48 24.72 5.38
C SER A 108 0.30 23.79 6.59
N VAL A 109 0.31 24.34 7.82
CA VAL A 109 0.01 23.56 9.03
C VAL A 109 -1.50 23.27 9.11
N ASP A 110 -2.32 24.27 8.76
CA ASP A 110 -3.79 24.20 8.83
C ASP A 110 -4.40 23.25 7.78
N GLU A 111 -3.69 23.00 6.67
CA GLU A 111 -4.08 22.02 5.64
C GLU A 111 -4.39 20.65 6.24
N LYS A 112 -3.59 20.21 7.21
CA LYS A 112 -3.76 18.89 7.79
C LYS A 112 -5.03 18.80 8.61
N ASP A 113 -5.41 19.86 9.30
CA ASP A 113 -6.65 19.94 10.07
C ASP A 113 -7.90 19.96 9.18
N ILE A 114 -7.82 20.56 7.98
CA ILE A 114 -8.89 20.49 6.98
C ILE A 114 -9.06 19.06 6.47
N LEU A 115 -7.96 18.45 6.01
CA LEU A 115 -7.97 17.09 5.48
C LEU A 115 -8.46 16.06 6.52
N ALA A 116 -8.14 16.28 7.80
CA ALA A 116 -8.54 15.40 8.89
C ALA A 116 -10.07 15.30 9.09
N GLN A 117 -10.82 16.32 8.66
CA GLN A 117 -12.29 16.32 8.80
C GLN A 117 -12.93 15.16 8.03
N GLY A 118 -12.37 14.77 6.88
CA GLY A 118 -12.88 13.63 6.11
C GLY A 118 -12.84 12.32 6.91
N GLU A 119 -11.76 12.10 7.65
CA GLU A 119 -11.58 10.92 8.49
C GLU A 119 -12.52 10.94 9.70
N PHE A 120 -12.68 12.11 10.34
CA PHE A 120 -13.59 12.28 11.46
C PHE A 120 -15.04 12.05 11.06
N ILE A 121 -15.49 12.64 9.94
CA ILE A 121 -16.88 12.47 9.47
C ILE A 121 -17.13 11.01 9.08
N SER A 122 -16.23 10.39 8.31
CA SER A 122 -16.40 9.01 7.83
C SER A 122 -16.48 8.02 9.00
N SER A 123 -15.56 8.15 9.97
CA SER A 123 -15.55 7.27 11.15
C SER A 123 -16.72 7.51 12.10
N MET A 124 -17.19 8.76 12.23
CA MET A 124 -18.39 9.12 12.98
C MET A 124 -19.65 8.50 12.37
N LEU A 125 -19.83 8.60 11.04
CA LEU A 125 -20.99 8.04 10.36
C LEU A 125 -21.07 6.51 10.53
N VAL A 126 -19.93 5.82 10.41
CA VAL A 126 -19.88 4.37 10.63
C VAL A 126 -20.20 4.00 12.09
N SER A 127 -19.70 4.76 13.07
CA SER A 127 -19.99 4.53 14.50
C SER A 127 -21.48 4.71 14.82
N LEU A 128 -22.11 5.75 14.28
CA LEU A 128 -23.55 5.97 14.41
C LEU A 128 -24.37 4.88 13.71
N TYR A 129 -23.92 4.39 12.56
CA TYR A 129 -24.64 3.32 11.86
C TYR A 129 -24.58 2.02 12.64
N LEU A 130 -23.42 1.66 13.19
CA LEU A 130 -23.31 0.50 14.08
C LEU A 130 -24.24 0.65 15.30
N LYS A 131 -24.37 1.86 15.86
CA LYS A 131 -25.29 2.15 16.96
C LYS A 131 -26.75 1.94 16.54
N GLU A 132 -27.15 2.39 15.35
CA GLU A 132 -28.49 2.14 14.78
C GLU A 132 -28.77 0.64 14.62
N GLN A 133 -27.77 -0.14 14.23
CA GLN A 133 -27.87 -1.60 14.14
C GLN A 133 -27.84 -2.31 15.52
N GLY A 134 -27.85 -1.57 16.63
CA GLY A 134 -27.81 -2.12 17.99
C GLY A 134 -26.43 -2.63 18.43
N ILE A 135 -25.36 -2.31 17.70
CA ILE A 135 -23.99 -2.75 18.00
C ILE A 135 -23.34 -1.71 18.91
N ASN A 136 -23.13 -2.08 20.17
CA ASN A 136 -22.38 -1.25 21.12
C ASN A 136 -20.93 -1.06 20.63
N ASN A 137 -20.55 0.18 20.39
CA ASN A 137 -19.25 0.53 19.85
C ASN A 137 -18.71 1.84 20.42
N ARG A 138 -17.39 2.03 20.33
CA ARG A 138 -16.73 3.28 20.74
C ARG A 138 -15.79 3.79 19.65
N LEU A 139 -16.04 5.01 19.20
CA LEU A 139 -15.11 5.75 18.36
C LEU A 139 -13.97 6.37 19.20
N LEU A 140 -12.74 5.93 18.95
CA LEU A 140 -11.51 6.47 19.51
C LEU A 140 -10.90 7.46 18.52
N ASN A 141 -10.54 8.65 18.98
CA ASN A 141 -9.83 9.62 18.15
C ASN A 141 -8.36 9.20 18.01
N SER A 142 -7.88 8.98 16.80
CA SER A 142 -6.49 8.58 16.55
C SER A 142 -5.50 9.61 17.08
N LEU A 143 -5.86 10.90 17.12
CA LEU A 143 -5.00 11.94 17.68
C LEU A 143 -4.78 11.82 19.20
N ASP A 144 -5.54 10.98 19.91
CA ASP A 144 -5.38 10.79 21.36
C ASP A 144 -4.32 9.72 21.70
N PHE A 145 -3.91 8.91 20.73
CA PHE A 145 -2.95 7.82 20.96
C PHE A 145 -1.91 7.65 19.84
N MET A 146 -2.21 7.99 18.60
CA MET A 146 -1.29 7.85 17.47
C MET A 146 -0.31 9.03 17.42
N ARG A 147 1.00 8.77 17.49
CA ARG A 147 2.03 9.82 17.56
C ARG A 147 3.32 9.46 16.82
N LEU A 148 3.95 10.47 16.22
CA LEU A 148 5.31 10.42 15.72
C LEU A 148 6.30 11.03 16.71
N ALA A 149 7.48 10.42 16.82
CA ALA A 149 8.66 10.94 17.50
C ALA A 149 9.28 12.11 16.71
N PRO A 150 10.24 12.87 17.28
CA PRO A 150 10.95 13.95 16.56
C PRO A 150 11.65 13.49 15.27
N GLU A 151 12.06 12.24 15.22
CA GLU A 151 12.66 11.57 14.06
C GLU A 151 11.63 11.20 12.98
N GLU A 152 10.36 11.54 13.22
CA GLU A 152 9.22 11.32 12.33
C GLU A 152 8.84 9.85 12.13
N GLU A 153 9.31 8.99 13.03
CA GLU A 153 8.94 7.58 13.15
C GLU A 153 7.82 7.38 14.20
N PRO A 154 6.99 6.33 14.09
CA PRO A 154 5.94 6.03 15.08
C PRO A 154 6.50 5.79 16.50
N ASP A 155 5.97 6.51 17.49
CA ASP A 155 6.32 6.34 18.90
C ASP A 155 5.52 5.17 19.51
N MET A 156 6.02 3.95 19.32
CA MET A 156 5.30 2.72 19.69
C MET A 156 5.03 2.59 21.19
N GLU A 157 5.91 3.11 22.05
CA GLU A 157 5.71 3.09 23.50
C GLU A 157 4.54 4.01 23.91
N TYR A 158 4.51 5.23 23.36
CA TYR A 158 3.40 6.16 23.58
C TYR A 158 2.08 5.59 23.05
N ILE A 159 2.10 5.08 21.80
CA ILE A 159 0.93 4.49 21.14
C ILE A 159 0.35 3.36 21.98
N GLY A 160 1.19 2.40 22.37
CA GLY A 160 0.78 1.26 23.19
C GLY A 160 0.19 1.70 24.53
N THR A 161 0.88 2.57 25.26
CA THR A 161 0.44 3.05 26.57
C THR A 161 -0.91 3.76 26.50
N LYS A 162 -1.06 4.73 25.58
CA LYS A 162 -2.31 5.49 25.44
C LYS A 162 -3.47 4.63 24.97
N LEU A 163 -3.23 3.75 24.01
CA LEU A 163 -4.27 2.89 23.48
C LEU A 163 -4.75 1.88 24.53
N HIS A 164 -3.86 1.29 25.32
CA HIS A 164 -4.25 0.41 26.44
C HIS A 164 -5.11 1.14 27.49
N LEU A 165 -4.78 2.39 27.82
CA LEU A 165 -5.59 3.20 28.75
C LEU A 165 -6.99 3.47 28.19
N LEU A 166 -7.09 3.92 26.93
CA LEU A 166 -8.38 4.18 26.28
C LEU A 166 -9.27 2.93 26.20
N LEU A 167 -8.69 1.77 25.92
CA LEU A 167 -9.44 0.51 25.91
C LEU A 167 -9.88 0.08 27.32
N ALA A 168 -9.05 0.32 28.34
CA ALA A 168 -9.36 -0.01 29.73
C ALA A 168 -10.50 0.83 30.33
N GLU A 169 -10.74 2.04 29.82
CA GLU A 169 -11.89 2.88 30.18
C GLU A 169 -13.23 2.32 29.66
N HIS A 170 -13.18 1.42 28.67
CA HIS A 170 -14.36 0.93 27.94
C HIS A 170 -14.48 -0.60 27.94
N LYS A 171 -14.28 -1.25 29.10
CA LYS A 171 -14.24 -2.72 29.24
C LYS A 171 -15.48 -3.48 28.76
N SER A 172 -16.65 -2.84 28.72
CA SER A 172 -17.90 -3.44 28.24
C SER A 172 -18.07 -3.37 26.72
N THR A 173 -17.12 -2.76 26.00
CA THR A 173 -17.19 -2.56 24.55
C THR A 173 -16.24 -3.51 23.83
N ASN A 174 -16.77 -4.22 22.83
CA ASN A 174 -15.99 -5.16 22.02
C ASN A 174 -15.62 -4.60 20.64
N VAL A 175 -16.29 -3.54 20.19
CA VAL A 175 -16.06 -2.93 18.87
C VAL A 175 -15.57 -1.50 19.06
N PHE A 176 -14.33 -1.26 18.70
CA PHE A 176 -13.75 0.08 18.66
C PHE A 176 -13.59 0.52 17.21
N LEU A 177 -13.73 1.81 16.97
CA LEU A 177 -13.45 2.43 15.67
C LEU A 177 -12.39 3.50 15.85
N THR A 178 -11.59 3.75 14.83
CA THR A 178 -10.65 4.87 14.82
C THR A 178 -10.30 5.27 13.39
N GLN A 179 -9.67 6.43 13.25
CA GLN A 179 -9.22 6.96 11.98
C GLN A 179 -7.90 6.33 11.55
N GLY A 180 -7.74 6.07 10.27
CA GLY A 180 -6.47 5.74 9.64
C GLY A 180 -5.69 7.01 9.30
N HIS A 181 -4.38 6.84 9.04
CA HIS A 181 -3.45 7.84 8.53
C HIS A 181 -3.11 9.02 9.48
N LEU A 182 -4.08 9.47 10.31
CA LEU A 182 -3.98 10.60 11.23
C LEU A 182 -3.21 10.27 12.51
N CYS A 183 -2.31 11.19 12.89
CA CYS A 183 -1.53 11.11 14.12
C CYS A 183 -1.19 12.52 14.64
N ARG A 184 -0.54 12.60 15.81
CA ARG A 184 0.15 13.81 16.24
C ARG A 184 1.63 13.75 15.88
N ASN A 185 2.24 14.90 15.57
CA ASN A 185 3.69 14.99 15.52
C ASN A 185 4.29 15.15 16.94
N ALA A 186 5.62 15.27 17.03
CA ALA A 186 6.31 15.48 18.29
C ALA A 186 5.86 16.75 19.03
N TYR A 187 5.40 17.77 18.29
CA TYR A 187 4.91 19.06 18.79
C TYR A 187 3.41 19.07 19.13
N ASN A 188 2.76 17.91 19.11
CA ASN A 188 1.34 17.73 19.43
C ASN A 188 0.37 18.36 18.39
N GLU A 189 0.85 18.67 17.19
CA GLU A 189 0.04 19.17 16.06
C GLU A 189 -0.52 17.99 15.24
N THR A 190 -1.66 18.21 14.57
CA THR A 190 -2.23 17.24 13.63
C THR A 190 -1.25 16.93 12.52
N CYS A 191 -1.01 15.65 12.29
CA CYS A 191 -0.08 15.16 11.29
C CYS A 191 -0.62 13.90 10.61
N TYR A 192 0.10 13.50 9.57
CA TYR A 192 -0.08 12.25 8.87
C TYR A 192 1.18 11.42 9.00
N LEU A 193 1.02 10.10 8.98
CA LEU A 193 2.15 9.18 8.91
C LEU A 193 2.88 9.39 7.56
N LYS A 194 4.15 9.83 7.59
CA LYS A 194 4.92 10.24 6.38
C LYS A 194 5.00 9.16 5.29
N GLN A 195 5.10 7.90 5.70
CA GLN A 195 5.12 6.73 4.82
C GLN A 195 3.84 5.89 4.96
N GLY A 196 2.92 6.33 5.82
CA GLY A 196 1.83 5.51 6.29
C GLY A 196 0.54 5.79 5.54
N GLY A 197 -0.16 4.74 5.15
CA GLY A 197 -1.60 4.80 4.90
C GLY A 197 -2.34 4.15 6.07
N ASP A 198 -3.63 3.92 5.88
CA ASP A 198 -4.47 3.31 6.91
C ASP A 198 -4.08 1.85 7.19
N ASP A 199 -3.47 1.18 6.19
CA ASP A 199 -2.86 -0.14 6.37
C ASP A 199 -1.76 -0.08 7.44
N VAL A 200 -0.94 0.97 7.42
CA VAL A 200 0.14 1.17 8.39
C VAL A 200 -0.43 1.48 9.77
N SER A 201 -1.44 2.35 9.86
CA SER A 201 -2.16 2.60 11.12
C SER A 201 -2.70 1.30 11.73
N ALA A 202 -3.30 0.43 10.91
CA ALA A 202 -3.84 -0.85 11.37
C ALA A 202 -2.75 -1.79 11.90
N THR A 203 -1.59 -1.86 11.23
CA THR A 203 -0.48 -2.71 11.69
C THR A 203 0.25 -2.13 12.91
N LEU A 204 0.33 -0.80 13.04
CA LEU A 204 0.85 -0.13 14.25
C LEU A 204 -0.07 -0.38 15.45
N ILE A 205 -1.38 -0.22 15.28
CA ILE A 205 -2.37 -0.57 16.30
C ILE A 205 -2.27 -2.07 16.66
N GLY A 206 -2.11 -2.92 15.65
CA GLY A 206 -1.91 -4.36 15.84
C GLY A 206 -0.69 -4.65 16.70
N ALA A 207 0.45 -4.07 16.36
CA ALA A 207 1.71 -4.19 17.10
C ALA A 207 1.58 -3.68 18.55
N ALA A 208 1.00 -2.49 18.72
CA ALA A 208 0.79 -1.86 20.02
C ALA A 208 -0.07 -2.71 20.97
N LEU A 209 -1.02 -3.50 20.43
CA LEU A 209 -1.93 -4.33 21.21
C LEU A 209 -1.61 -5.83 21.17
N GLN A 210 -0.53 -6.23 20.50
CA GLN A 210 -0.21 -7.63 20.21
C GLN A 210 -1.44 -8.38 19.64
N ALA A 211 -2.02 -7.80 18.59
CA ALA A 211 -3.21 -8.33 17.95
C ALA A 211 -2.95 -9.72 17.37
N GLN A 212 -4.00 -10.55 17.32
CA GLN A 212 -3.90 -11.90 16.78
C GLN A 212 -3.66 -11.91 15.27
N GLU A 213 -4.28 -10.96 14.56
CA GLU A 213 -4.23 -10.85 13.11
C GLU A 213 -4.77 -9.47 12.68
N VAL A 214 -4.20 -8.92 11.62
CA VAL A 214 -4.65 -7.67 10.98
C VAL A 214 -5.32 -8.00 9.65
N TYR A 215 -6.55 -7.56 9.46
CA TYR A 215 -7.35 -7.78 8.27
C TYR A 215 -7.35 -6.50 7.43
N LEU A 216 -6.78 -6.56 6.22
CA LEU A 216 -6.82 -5.46 5.26
C LEU A 216 -7.87 -5.78 4.19
N TRP A 217 -9.00 -5.08 4.27
CA TRP A 217 -10.08 -5.20 3.29
C TRP A 217 -9.84 -4.24 2.13
N THR A 218 -9.70 -4.83 0.95
CA THR A 218 -9.56 -4.12 -0.33
C THR A 218 -10.86 -4.20 -1.13
N ASP A 219 -11.03 -3.27 -2.06
CA ASP A 219 -12.26 -3.07 -2.85
C ASP A 219 -12.37 -4.00 -4.07
N SER A 220 -11.27 -4.47 -4.62
CA SER A 220 -11.30 -5.15 -5.93
C SER A 220 -10.13 -6.10 -6.23
N LYS A 221 -9.05 -6.05 -5.45
CA LYS A 221 -7.80 -6.75 -5.80
C LYS A 221 -7.66 -8.04 -5.03
N LYS A 222 -8.19 -9.13 -5.59
CA LYS A 222 -7.68 -10.46 -5.27
C LYS A 222 -6.21 -10.54 -5.69
N LEU A 223 -5.36 -11.11 -4.83
CA LEU A 223 -4.01 -11.40 -5.25
C LEU A 223 -4.00 -12.68 -6.07
N HIS A 224 -3.82 -12.51 -7.38
CA HIS A 224 -3.60 -13.58 -8.32
C HIS A 224 -2.10 -13.74 -8.62
N SER A 225 -1.72 -14.94 -9.05
CA SER A 225 -0.35 -15.28 -9.44
C SER A 225 0.12 -14.48 -10.66
N CYS A 226 -0.80 -13.99 -11.49
CA CYS A 226 -0.58 -13.07 -12.60
C CYS A 226 -1.76 -12.10 -12.69
N ASP A 227 -1.58 -10.97 -13.35
CA ASP A 227 -2.67 -10.02 -13.57
C ASP A 227 -3.75 -10.62 -14.51
N PRO A 228 -5.01 -10.77 -14.03
CA PRO A 228 -6.09 -11.41 -14.79
C PRO A 228 -6.51 -10.64 -16.05
N ARG A 229 -6.07 -9.38 -16.22
CA ARG A 229 -6.29 -8.61 -17.45
C ARG A 229 -5.43 -9.10 -18.61
N PHE A 230 -4.32 -9.78 -18.32
CA PHE A 230 -3.35 -10.26 -19.32
C PHE A 230 -3.31 -11.79 -19.43
N VAL A 231 -3.63 -12.50 -18.35
CA VAL A 231 -3.59 -13.95 -18.26
C VAL A 231 -4.98 -14.50 -17.94
N LYS A 232 -5.40 -15.56 -18.62
CA LYS A 232 -6.68 -16.22 -18.34
C LYS A 232 -6.57 -17.11 -17.10
N HIS A 233 -7.52 -16.96 -16.18
CA HIS A 233 -7.66 -17.79 -14.97
C HIS A 233 -6.37 -17.93 -14.12
N PRO A 234 -5.70 -16.83 -13.74
CA PRO A 234 -4.52 -16.93 -12.90
C PRO A 234 -4.88 -17.47 -11.52
N ALA A 235 -4.01 -18.34 -10.98
CA ALA A 235 -4.20 -18.97 -9.68
C ALA A 235 -4.30 -17.91 -8.56
N MET A 236 -5.10 -18.17 -7.53
CA MET A 236 -5.13 -17.30 -6.35
C MET A 236 -3.92 -17.57 -5.46
N VAL A 237 -3.24 -16.51 -5.03
CA VAL A 237 -2.16 -16.61 -4.05
C VAL A 237 -2.77 -16.69 -2.66
N LYS A 238 -2.65 -17.84 -2.01
CA LYS A 238 -3.25 -18.07 -0.67
C LYS A 238 -2.34 -17.63 0.47
N GLN A 239 -1.02 -17.69 0.28
CA GLN A 239 -0.06 -17.38 1.32
C GLN A 239 1.23 -16.76 0.78
N LEU A 240 1.70 -15.70 1.43
CA LEU A 240 2.99 -15.07 1.24
C LEU A 240 3.76 -15.01 2.57
N SER A 241 5.08 -15.04 2.48
CA SER A 241 5.92 -14.53 3.56
C SER A 241 5.90 -13.00 3.56
N PHE A 242 6.30 -12.36 4.67
CA PHE A 242 6.47 -10.91 4.70
C PHE A 242 7.47 -10.42 3.64
N ASP A 243 8.57 -11.14 3.43
CA ASP A 243 9.58 -10.73 2.45
C ASP A 243 9.06 -10.85 1.01
N GLU A 244 8.28 -11.90 0.70
CA GLU A 244 7.63 -12.03 -0.60
C GLU A 244 6.59 -10.92 -0.82
N ALA A 245 5.80 -10.58 0.20
CA ALA A 245 4.84 -9.48 0.13
C ALA A 245 5.53 -8.13 -0.06
N GLU A 246 6.65 -7.89 0.63
CA GLU A 246 7.46 -6.67 0.49
C GLU A 246 8.01 -6.54 -0.94
N GLN A 247 8.54 -7.63 -1.49
CA GLN A 247 8.99 -7.65 -2.89
C GLN A 247 7.84 -7.46 -3.89
N LEU A 248 6.69 -8.07 -3.63
CA LEU A 248 5.50 -7.92 -4.48
C LEU A 248 5.06 -6.44 -4.57
N ALA A 249 5.02 -5.75 -3.43
CA ALA A 249 4.67 -4.33 -3.38
C ALA A 249 5.75 -3.46 -4.07
N TYR A 250 7.04 -3.74 -3.82
CA TYR A 250 8.15 -3.05 -4.48
C TYR A 250 8.11 -3.19 -6.02
N CYS A 251 7.73 -4.37 -6.51
CA CYS A 251 7.60 -4.65 -7.94
C CYS A 251 6.33 -4.06 -8.59
N GLY A 252 5.52 -3.32 -7.83
CA GLY A 252 4.45 -2.48 -8.36
C GLY A 252 3.04 -3.01 -8.11
N TRP A 253 2.86 -4.05 -7.28
CA TRP A 253 1.52 -4.43 -6.85
C TRP A 253 1.00 -3.46 -5.78
N THR A 254 -0.13 -2.81 -6.05
CA THR A 254 -0.66 -1.67 -5.27
C THR A 254 -1.88 -2.04 -4.43
N GLY A 255 -1.94 -3.24 -3.87
CA GLY A 255 -3.09 -3.67 -3.05
C GLY A 255 -2.92 -3.47 -1.54
N PHE A 256 -1.71 -3.19 -1.05
CA PHE A 256 -1.45 -2.68 0.30
C PHE A 256 -0.24 -1.74 0.29
N ASN A 257 -0.12 -0.91 1.31
CA ASN A 257 1.09 -0.10 1.53
C ASN A 257 2.23 -0.98 2.10
N PRO A 258 3.39 -1.09 1.43
CA PRO A 258 4.51 -1.94 1.90
C PRO A 258 4.99 -1.63 3.31
N HIS A 259 4.87 -0.38 3.78
CA HIS A 259 5.28 0.02 5.11
C HIS A 259 4.43 -0.62 6.23
N CYS A 260 3.28 -1.24 5.92
CA CYS A 260 2.50 -1.97 6.91
C CYS A 260 3.14 -3.32 7.28
N ILE A 261 4.04 -3.84 6.44
CA ILE A 261 4.68 -5.14 6.66
C ILE A 261 5.62 -5.08 7.88
N LEU A 262 6.39 -3.99 8.03
CA LEU A 262 7.44 -3.93 9.05
C LEU A 262 6.89 -4.05 10.48
N PRO A 263 5.88 -3.26 10.93
CA PRO A 263 5.33 -3.41 12.28
C PRO A 263 4.75 -4.81 12.53
N ALA A 264 4.11 -5.40 11.52
CA ALA A 264 3.54 -6.74 11.61
C ALA A 264 4.63 -7.83 11.70
N ARG A 265 5.70 -7.72 10.91
CA ARG A 265 6.83 -8.66 10.89
C ARG A 265 7.58 -8.67 12.22
N GLU A 266 7.92 -7.50 12.75
CA GLU A 266 8.66 -7.37 14.02
C GLU A 266 7.88 -7.92 15.21
N ASN A 267 6.54 -7.89 15.15
CA ASN A 267 5.66 -8.37 16.21
C ASN A 267 5.05 -9.75 15.92
N ASN A 268 5.47 -10.43 14.84
CA ASN A 268 4.93 -11.73 14.42
C ASN A 268 3.39 -11.74 14.25
N ILE A 269 2.79 -10.64 13.79
CA ILE A 269 1.34 -10.51 13.62
C ILE A 269 0.97 -10.79 12.15
N PRO A 270 0.23 -11.87 11.84
CA PRO A 270 -0.18 -12.15 10.47
C PRO A 270 -1.09 -11.06 9.90
N ILE A 271 -0.96 -10.81 8.60
CA ILE A 271 -1.84 -9.92 7.84
C ILE A 271 -2.72 -10.77 6.92
N ARG A 272 -4.04 -10.54 6.94
CA ARG A 272 -5.02 -11.15 6.05
C ARG A 272 -5.48 -10.12 5.02
N LEU A 273 -5.15 -10.34 3.75
CA LEU A 273 -5.69 -9.55 2.66
C LEU A 273 -7.01 -10.14 2.19
N LEU A 274 -8.08 -9.34 2.20
CA LEU A 274 -9.41 -9.77 1.76
C LEU A 274 -9.98 -8.84 0.70
N CYS A 275 -10.84 -9.41 -0.14
CA CYS A 275 -11.66 -8.66 -1.09
C CYS A 275 -13.05 -8.48 -0.50
N SER A 276 -13.49 -7.24 -0.32
CA SER A 276 -14.81 -6.90 0.22
C SER A 276 -15.98 -7.37 -0.66
N MET A 277 -15.75 -7.53 -1.97
CA MET A 277 -16.75 -8.02 -2.92
C MET A 277 -16.94 -9.55 -2.85
N GLU A 278 -15.94 -10.28 -2.37
CA GLU A 278 -15.94 -11.76 -2.35
C GLU A 278 -15.34 -12.29 -1.03
N PRO A 279 -15.98 -12.01 0.11
CA PRO A 279 -15.42 -12.31 1.44
C PRO A 279 -15.28 -13.81 1.74
N ALA A 280 -16.04 -14.66 1.04
CA ALA A 280 -16.09 -16.10 1.31
C ALA A 280 -14.85 -16.88 0.82
N GLU A 281 -13.99 -16.28 -0.02
CA GLU A 281 -12.86 -16.99 -0.64
C GLU A 281 -11.58 -17.02 0.23
N GLY A 282 -11.61 -16.52 1.47
CA GLY A 282 -10.53 -16.68 2.45
C GLY A 282 -9.26 -15.82 2.25
N GLY A 283 -9.10 -15.21 1.08
CA GLY A 283 -8.06 -14.21 0.79
C GLY A 283 -6.63 -14.74 0.85
N THR A 284 -5.68 -13.82 1.07
CA THR A 284 -4.24 -14.13 1.16
C THR A 284 -3.73 -13.90 2.57
N LEU A 285 -3.04 -14.90 3.14
CA LEU A 285 -2.29 -14.77 4.39
C LEU A 285 -0.87 -14.26 4.13
N ILE A 286 -0.44 -13.24 4.86
CA ILE A 286 0.96 -12.80 4.91
C ILE A 286 1.48 -13.03 6.32
N SER A 287 2.59 -13.77 6.47
CA SER A 287 3.14 -14.13 7.78
C SER A 287 4.65 -14.41 7.70
N ASN A 288 5.28 -14.81 8.81
CA ASN A 288 6.66 -15.32 8.80
C ASN A 288 6.78 -16.74 8.20
N SER A 289 5.66 -17.45 8.00
CA SER A 289 5.68 -18.81 7.47
C SER A 289 5.88 -18.81 5.95
N GLN A 290 6.91 -19.51 5.50
CA GLN A 290 7.13 -19.80 4.08
C GLN A 290 6.31 -21.04 3.68
N SER A 291 5.70 -21.01 2.49
CA SER A 291 5.12 -22.20 1.86
C SER A 291 6.15 -22.83 0.91
N GLY A 292 6.04 -24.13 0.64
CA GLY A 292 6.97 -24.87 -0.23
C GLY A 292 6.87 -24.56 -1.72
N GLU A 293 6.12 -23.53 -2.12
CA GLU A 293 6.01 -23.08 -3.51
C GLU A 293 7.12 -22.06 -3.81
N ASN A 294 8.00 -22.38 -4.77
CA ASN A 294 9.17 -21.54 -5.06
C ASN A 294 8.83 -20.22 -5.78
N ILE A 295 7.76 -20.18 -6.58
CA ILE A 295 7.29 -18.97 -7.27
C ILE A 295 5.79 -18.88 -7.04
N LYS A 296 5.31 -17.71 -6.61
CA LYS A 296 3.95 -17.46 -6.16
C LYS A 296 3.20 -16.45 -7.00
N ALA A 297 3.91 -15.42 -7.47
CA ALA A 297 3.32 -14.35 -8.25
C ALA A 297 4.28 -13.80 -9.29
N ILE A 298 3.72 -13.16 -10.31
CA ILE A 298 4.44 -12.47 -11.37
C ILE A 298 3.78 -11.13 -11.57
N THR A 299 4.58 -10.07 -11.45
CA THR A 299 4.14 -8.70 -11.64
C THR A 299 4.75 -8.12 -12.91
N ALA A 300 4.02 -7.19 -13.53
CA ALA A 300 4.51 -6.43 -14.67
C ALA A 300 4.41 -4.93 -14.36
N ARG A 301 5.51 -4.20 -14.55
CA ARG A 301 5.58 -2.75 -14.41
C ARG A 301 5.87 -2.12 -15.77
N ASP A 302 4.94 -1.30 -16.23
CA ASP A 302 5.03 -0.58 -17.50
C ASP A 302 5.82 0.74 -17.36
N ASN A 303 5.97 1.46 -18.48
CA ASN A 303 6.60 2.78 -18.56
C ASN A 303 8.05 2.79 -18.06
N ILE A 304 8.80 1.73 -18.41
CA ILE A 304 10.20 1.60 -18.04
C ILE A 304 11.10 2.15 -19.14
N TYR A 305 12.11 2.91 -18.73
CA TYR A 305 13.23 3.35 -19.54
C TYR A 305 14.44 2.51 -19.18
N TYR A 306 14.94 1.75 -20.15
CA TYR A 306 16.22 1.07 -20.04
C TYR A 306 17.33 1.99 -20.55
N ILE A 307 18.38 2.14 -19.76
CA ILE A 307 19.51 2.99 -20.10
C ILE A 307 20.78 2.18 -19.93
N LYS A 308 21.58 2.09 -21.00
CA LYS A 308 22.94 1.56 -20.97
C LYS A 308 23.93 2.72 -20.98
N PHE A 309 24.75 2.80 -19.95
CA PHE A 309 25.91 3.67 -19.88
C PHE A 309 27.15 2.88 -20.24
N GLN A 310 27.78 3.25 -21.35
CA GLN A 310 29.05 2.69 -21.78
C GLN A 310 30.18 3.62 -21.39
N SER A 311 30.99 3.22 -20.42
CA SER A 311 32.03 4.09 -19.88
C SER A 311 33.04 4.48 -20.95
N ASN A 312 33.34 5.77 -21.06
CA ASN A 312 34.44 6.28 -21.89
C ASN A 312 35.81 6.11 -21.22
N ARG A 313 35.86 5.48 -20.03
CA ARG A 313 37.07 5.20 -19.24
C ARG A 313 37.78 6.45 -18.70
N THR A 314 37.12 7.61 -18.67
CA THR A 314 37.64 8.81 -17.99
C THR A 314 37.69 8.63 -16.47
N LEU A 315 36.77 7.85 -15.91
CA LEU A 315 36.73 7.48 -14.49
C LEU A 315 37.10 6.01 -14.32
N ARG A 316 37.70 5.69 -13.16
CA ARG A 316 37.86 4.29 -12.71
C ARG A 316 36.47 3.65 -12.50
N PRO A 317 36.30 2.33 -12.70
CA PRO A 317 34.98 1.68 -12.65
C PRO A 317 34.15 1.98 -11.39
N TYR A 318 34.77 1.95 -10.21
CA TYR A 318 34.08 2.24 -8.95
C TYR A 318 33.63 3.71 -8.84
N LEU A 319 34.44 4.66 -9.33
CA LEU A 319 34.08 6.08 -9.37
C LEU A 319 32.99 6.34 -10.41
N PHE A 320 32.99 5.59 -11.51
CA PHE A 320 31.96 5.67 -12.53
C PHE A 320 30.61 5.20 -11.98
N ILE A 321 30.58 4.06 -11.28
CA ILE A 321 29.37 3.58 -10.61
C ILE A 321 28.89 4.60 -9.56
N SER A 322 29.79 5.11 -8.69
CA SER A 322 29.45 6.16 -7.72
C SER A 322 28.83 7.37 -8.40
N LYS A 323 29.46 7.87 -9.47
CA LYS A 323 28.98 9.05 -10.20
C LYS A 323 27.57 8.84 -10.79
N ILE A 324 27.27 7.64 -11.28
CA ILE A 324 25.91 7.31 -11.73
C ILE A 324 24.94 7.45 -10.56
N PHE A 325 25.17 6.76 -9.44
CA PHE A 325 24.29 6.83 -8.27
C PHE A 325 24.15 8.25 -7.72
N ASP A 326 25.24 9.01 -7.63
CA ASP A 326 25.25 10.40 -7.14
C ASP A 326 24.40 11.30 -8.04
N THR A 327 24.49 11.14 -9.37
CA THR A 327 23.66 11.91 -10.30
C THR A 327 22.18 11.53 -10.15
N PHE A 328 21.83 10.25 -10.05
CA PHE A 328 20.44 9.83 -9.81
C PHE A 328 19.90 10.36 -8.47
N ALA A 329 20.71 10.33 -7.41
CA ALA A 329 20.37 10.88 -6.11
C ALA A 329 20.16 12.40 -6.15
N LYS A 330 21.04 13.14 -6.84
CA LYS A 330 20.93 14.59 -7.06
C LYS A 330 19.61 14.99 -7.73
N TYR A 331 19.15 14.19 -8.69
CA TYR A 331 17.87 14.40 -9.37
C TYR A 331 16.70 13.66 -8.69
N HIS A 332 16.88 13.16 -7.46
CA HIS A 332 15.86 12.44 -6.69
C HIS A 332 15.11 11.38 -7.53
N THR A 333 15.83 10.68 -8.40
CA THR A 333 15.26 9.69 -9.34
C THR A 333 15.62 8.29 -8.86
N SER A 334 14.62 7.52 -8.44
CA SER A 334 14.82 6.15 -7.95
C SER A 334 15.14 5.19 -9.11
N LEU A 335 16.09 4.28 -8.87
CA LEU A 335 16.38 3.18 -9.78
C LEU A 335 15.45 2.00 -9.48
N CYS A 336 14.85 1.43 -10.53
CA CYS A 336 14.05 0.20 -10.39
C CYS A 336 14.96 -1.03 -10.41
N LEU A 337 15.88 -1.11 -11.37
CA LEU A 337 16.87 -2.19 -11.47
C LEU A 337 18.24 -1.64 -11.84
N PHE A 338 19.28 -2.36 -11.44
CA PHE A 338 20.67 -2.06 -11.73
C PHE A 338 21.43 -3.35 -12.11
N ALA A 339 22.23 -3.29 -13.17
CA ALA A 339 23.18 -4.35 -13.53
C ALA A 339 24.49 -3.71 -14.01
N SER A 340 25.60 -4.34 -13.66
CA SER A 340 26.95 -3.90 -14.04
C SER A 340 27.70 -5.04 -14.72
N SER A 341 28.50 -4.71 -15.73
CA SER A 341 29.39 -5.65 -16.41
C SER A 341 30.71 -4.96 -16.72
N GLY A 342 31.73 -5.23 -15.90
CA GLY A 342 33.04 -4.59 -16.00
C GLY A 342 32.95 -3.08 -15.79
N SER A 343 33.02 -2.31 -16.89
CA SER A 343 32.93 -0.84 -16.88
C SER A 343 31.59 -0.30 -17.38
N ASP A 344 30.72 -1.15 -17.94
CA ASP A 344 29.40 -0.75 -18.44
C ASP A 344 28.34 -0.92 -17.37
N VAL A 345 27.39 0.02 -17.31
CA VAL A 345 26.29 0.00 -16.34
C VAL A 345 24.97 0.05 -17.10
N SER A 346 24.01 -0.79 -16.72
CA SER A 346 22.64 -0.76 -17.20
C SER A 346 21.70 -0.47 -16.04
N VAL A 347 20.75 0.44 -16.26
CA VAL A 347 19.71 0.76 -15.28
C VAL A 347 18.33 0.74 -15.93
N ALA A 348 17.33 0.44 -15.11
CA ALA A 348 15.93 0.60 -15.46
C ALA A 348 15.28 1.61 -14.51
N ILE A 349 14.54 2.57 -15.07
CA ILE A 349 13.83 3.61 -14.30
C ILE A 349 12.41 3.79 -14.82
N ASN A 350 11.55 4.43 -14.01
CA ASN A 350 10.16 4.72 -14.37
C ASN A 350 9.84 6.24 -14.39
N ASP A 351 10.87 7.10 -14.33
CA ASP A 351 10.74 8.55 -14.37
C ASP A 351 11.36 9.10 -15.66
N LYS A 352 10.51 9.74 -16.48
CA LYS A 352 10.93 10.37 -17.73
C LYS A 352 11.38 11.82 -17.54
N GLU A 353 10.79 12.53 -16.58
CA GLU A 353 10.86 13.99 -16.50
C GLU A 353 12.30 14.46 -16.28
N ARG A 354 13.03 13.75 -15.42
CA ARG A 354 14.39 14.11 -15.01
C ARG A 354 15.48 13.42 -15.83
N LEU A 355 15.09 12.49 -16.69
CA LEU A 355 16.01 11.66 -17.47
C LEU A 355 16.91 12.50 -18.38
N SER A 356 16.37 13.53 -19.04
CA SER A 356 17.15 14.40 -19.94
C SER A 356 18.32 15.08 -19.21
N HIS A 357 18.09 15.55 -17.99
CA HIS A 357 19.10 16.20 -17.15
C HIS A 357 20.18 15.20 -16.69
N ILE A 358 19.77 13.99 -16.29
CA ILE A 358 20.68 12.91 -15.91
C ILE A 358 21.59 12.52 -17.08
N LEU A 359 21.01 12.32 -18.27
CA LEU A 359 21.76 11.96 -19.47
C LEU A 359 22.74 13.07 -19.88
N HIS A 360 22.34 14.33 -19.77
CA HIS A 360 23.21 15.45 -20.06
C HIS A 360 24.43 15.49 -19.12
N GLU A 361 24.23 15.31 -17.81
CA GLU A 361 25.32 15.30 -16.84
C GLU A 361 26.27 14.11 -17.04
N LEU A 362 25.73 12.92 -17.32
CA LEU A 362 26.51 11.69 -17.51
C LEU A 362 27.16 11.56 -18.89
N SER A 363 26.76 12.37 -19.87
CA SER A 363 27.33 12.37 -21.23
C SER A 363 28.84 12.61 -21.28
N ARG A 364 29.39 13.29 -20.26
CA ARG A 364 30.84 13.53 -20.12
C ARG A 364 31.64 12.28 -19.74
N TYR A 365 30.97 11.26 -19.20
CA TYR A 365 31.59 10.06 -18.64
C TYR A 365 31.19 8.78 -19.38
N ALA A 366 30.13 8.81 -20.17
CA ALA A 366 29.63 7.64 -20.88
C ALA A 366 28.87 7.98 -22.16
N ALA A 367 29.00 7.10 -23.14
CA ALA A 367 28.03 7.03 -24.24
C ALA A 367 26.76 6.34 -23.74
N THR A 368 25.60 6.86 -24.10
CA THR A 368 24.31 6.39 -23.58
C THR A 368 23.46 5.78 -24.68
N VAL A 369 22.86 4.62 -24.38
CA VAL A 369 21.82 4.00 -25.21
C VAL A 369 20.54 3.95 -24.37
N VAL A 370 19.51 4.65 -24.83
CA VAL A 370 18.21 4.70 -24.17
C VAL A 370 17.20 3.89 -24.99
N LYS A 371 16.42 3.07 -24.31
CA LYS A 371 15.25 2.37 -24.87
C LYS A 371 14.05 2.71 -24.00
N ASP A 372 13.04 3.30 -24.63
CA ASP A 372 11.74 3.55 -24.03
C ASP A 372 10.79 2.37 -24.29
N HIS A 373 9.55 2.46 -23.81
CA HIS A 373 8.52 1.44 -23.98
C HIS A 373 8.96 0.04 -23.53
N MET A 374 9.72 -0.02 -22.43
CA MET A 374 10.11 -1.28 -21.80
C MET A 374 9.15 -1.62 -20.66
N CYS A 375 9.18 -2.89 -20.26
CA CYS A 375 8.43 -3.41 -19.13
C CYS A 375 9.37 -4.23 -18.23
N ILE A 376 9.23 -4.08 -16.91
CA ILE A 376 9.85 -4.98 -15.94
C ILE A 376 8.86 -6.09 -15.61
N LEU A 377 9.25 -7.34 -15.81
CA LEU A 377 8.57 -8.51 -15.27
C LEU A 377 9.33 -8.99 -14.04
N SER A 378 8.63 -9.23 -12.94
CA SER A 378 9.24 -9.75 -11.72
C SER A 378 8.51 -11.01 -11.27
N ALA A 379 9.24 -12.12 -11.17
CA ALA A 379 8.77 -13.33 -10.51
C ALA A 379 9.05 -13.20 -9.01
N ILE A 380 8.04 -13.47 -8.19
CA ILE A 380 8.06 -13.33 -6.73
C ILE A 380 7.79 -14.69 -6.10
N GLY A 381 8.59 -15.06 -5.11
CA GLY A 381 8.45 -16.30 -4.35
C GLY A 381 9.77 -16.72 -3.73
N ASN A 382 9.77 -17.82 -2.99
CA ASN A 382 10.96 -18.32 -2.29
C ASN A 382 11.96 -19.01 -3.23
N MET A 383 12.89 -18.22 -3.77
CA MET A 383 13.94 -18.61 -4.72
C MET A 383 15.32 -18.59 -4.06
N GLN A 384 15.44 -19.34 -2.96
CA GLN A 384 16.73 -19.57 -2.28
C GLN A 384 17.76 -20.08 -3.28
N TRP A 385 18.93 -19.43 -3.35
CA TRP A 385 19.96 -19.76 -4.33
C TRP A 385 20.43 -21.23 -4.28
N GLN A 386 20.22 -21.93 -3.14
CA GLN A 386 20.51 -23.36 -3.01
C GLN A 386 19.53 -24.27 -3.77
N CYS A 387 18.33 -23.78 -4.10
CA CYS A 387 17.28 -24.53 -4.79
C CYS A 387 17.47 -24.45 -6.31
N ALA A 388 18.18 -25.39 -6.92
CA ALA A 388 18.45 -25.33 -8.36
C ALA A 388 17.17 -25.35 -9.23
N GLY A 389 17.17 -24.56 -10.31
CA GLY A 389 16.29 -24.77 -11.47
C GLY A 389 15.10 -23.82 -11.61
N PHE A 390 14.78 -22.97 -10.63
CA PHE A 390 13.70 -21.98 -10.81
C PHE A 390 14.10 -20.91 -11.83
N GLU A 391 15.37 -20.49 -11.83
CA GLU A 391 15.94 -19.53 -12.76
C GLU A 391 15.89 -20.08 -14.20
N ALA A 392 16.25 -21.35 -14.37
CA ALA A 392 16.16 -22.03 -15.66
C ALA A 392 14.71 -22.11 -16.15
N ARG A 393 13.74 -22.39 -15.26
CA ARG A 393 12.31 -22.41 -15.61
C ARG A 393 11.82 -21.05 -16.09
N ILE A 394 12.18 -19.96 -15.39
CA ILE A 394 11.79 -18.60 -15.77
C ILE A 394 12.37 -18.23 -17.13
N ILE A 395 13.67 -18.48 -17.36
CA ILE A 395 14.33 -18.15 -18.62
C ILE A 395 13.81 -19.02 -19.77
N ASN A 396 13.61 -20.32 -19.55
CA ASN A 396 13.08 -21.22 -20.56
C ASN A 396 11.64 -20.86 -20.96
N ALA A 397 10.80 -20.41 -20.02
CA ALA A 397 9.45 -19.93 -20.32
C ALA A 397 9.47 -18.75 -21.30
N LEU A 398 10.53 -17.95 -21.28
CA LEU A 398 10.72 -16.77 -22.11
C LEU A 398 11.69 -16.98 -23.28
N ALA A 399 12.02 -18.23 -23.63
CA ALA A 399 13.03 -18.54 -24.64
C ALA A 399 12.79 -17.89 -26.02
N THR A 400 11.55 -17.56 -26.37
CA THR A 400 11.17 -16.90 -27.63
C THR A 400 11.09 -15.38 -27.54
N ILE A 401 11.27 -14.80 -26.35
CA ILE A 401 11.09 -13.37 -26.08
C ILE A 401 12.47 -12.75 -25.80
N PRO A 402 12.87 -11.68 -26.52
CA PRO A 402 14.14 -11.00 -26.26
C PRO A 402 14.18 -10.36 -24.86
N ILE A 403 15.04 -10.88 -23.99
CA ILE A 403 15.28 -10.31 -22.66
C ILE A 403 16.42 -9.29 -22.75
N ARG A 404 16.15 -8.05 -22.34
CA ARG A 404 17.14 -6.95 -22.40
C ARG A 404 18.06 -6.92 -21.19
N MET A 405 17.53 -7.24 -20.01
CA MET A 405 18.24 -7.17 -18.74
C MET A 405 17.65 -8.19 -17.77
N ILE A 406 18.52 -8.80 -16.97
CA ILE A 406 18.16 -9.73 -15.90
C ILE A 406 18.77 -9.17 -14.61
N SER A 407 17.98 -9.15 -13.54
CA SER A 407 18.42 -8.77 -12.20
C SER A 407 17.97 -9.85 -11.23
N TYR A 408 18.95 -10.53 -10.63
CA TYR A 408 18.78 -11.62 -9.69
C TYR A 408 19.97 -11.65 -8.72
N GLY A 409 19.73 -12.10 -7.48
CA GLY A 409 20.76 -12.26 -6.45
C GLY A 409 20.84 -11.14 -5.42
N SER A 410 19.99 -10.11 -5.50
CA SER A 410 19.86 -9.08 -4.46
C SER A 410 19.10 -9.58 -3.23
N ASN A 411 18.10 -10.45 -3.45
CA ASN A 411 17.40 -11.20 -2.42
C ASN A 411 16.92 -12.54 -2.99
N ASN A 412 16.50 -13.44 -2.10
CA ASN A 412 15.97 -14.77 -2.48
C ASN A 412 14.50 -14.73 -2.90
N ASN A 413 13.87 -13.56 -3.01
CA ASN A 413 12.42 -13.44 -3.17
C ASN A 413 11.99 -12.87 -4.53
N ASN A 414 12.93 -12.53 -5.40
CA ASN A 414 12.68 -11.80 -6.65
C ASN A 414 13.66 -12.16 -7.77
N VAL A 415 13.13 -12.44 -8.96
CA VAL A 415 13.86 -12.42 -10.24
C VAL A 415 13.18 -11.41 -11.15
N SER A 416 13.91 -10.36 -11.54
CA SER A 416 13.37 -9.29 -12.38
C SER A 416 14.03 -9.25 -13.76
N LEU A 417 13.21 -9.04 -14.78
CA LEU A 417 13.58 -9.09 -16.20
C LEU A 417 13.06 -7.84 -16.90
N VAL A 418 13.82 -7.28 -17.84
CA VAL A 418 13.38 -6.17 -18.68
C VAL A 418 13.13 -6.69 -20.10
N ILE A 419 11.92 -6.47 -20.61
CA ILE A 419 11.49 -6.84 -21.96
C ILE A 419 10.84 -5.63 -22.66
N ARG A 420 10.57 -5.74 -23.96
CA ARG A 420 9.76 -4.72 -24.65
C ARG A 420 8.31 -4.81 -24.16
N ALA A 421 7.64 -3.67 -24.03
CA ALA A 421 6.26 -3.63 -23.55
C ALA A 421 5.28 -4.38 -24.48
N GLU A 422 5.57 -4.44 -25.78
CA GLU A 422 4.77 -5.21 -26.76
C GLU A 422 4.75 -6.72 -26.48
N ASP A 423 5.85 -7.26 -25.92
CA ASP A 423 5.99 -8.68 -25.62
C ASP A 423 5.31 -9.06 -24.29
N LYS A 424 4.84 -8.08 -23.49
CA LYS A 424 4.34 -8.27 -22.11
C LYS A 424 3.24 -9.33 -22.00
N ARG A 425 2.24 -9.28 -22.88
CA ARG A 425 1.09 -10.19 -22.82
C ARG A 425 1.53 -11.63 -23.06
N GLU A 426 2.33 -11.86 -24.10
CA GLU A 426 2.87 -13.19 -24.40
C GLU A 426 3.77 -13.70 -23.27
N ALA A 427 4.64 -12.82 -22.75
CA ALA A 427 5.54 -13.15 -21.64
C ALA A 427 4.78 -13.60 -20.39
N LEU A 428 3.77 -12.84 -19.96
CA LEU A 428 2.96 -13.17 -18.79
C LEU A 428 2.20 -14.49 -18.98
N GLN A 429 1.63 -14.72 -20.17
CA GLN A 429 0.92 -15.97 -20.46
C GLN A 429 1.87 -17.17 -20.43
N ARG A 430 3.03 -17.10 -21.09
CA ARG A 430 4.03 -18.19 -21.10
C ARG A 430 4.58 -18.49 -19.71
N LEU A 431 4.88 -17.43 -18.94
CA LEU A 431 5.32 -17.59 -17.56
C LEU A 431 4.24 -18.25 -16.72
N ASN A 432 2.98 -17.85 -16.87
CA ASN A 432 1.88 -18.48 -16.16
C ASN A 432 1.77 -19.98 -16.50
N ASP A 433 1.79 -20.32 -17.78
CA ASP A 433 1.62 -21.69 -18.27
C ASP A 433 2.79 -22.59 -17.86
N THR A 434 4.00 -22.04 -17.70
CA THR A 434 5.19 -22.82 -17.31
C THR A 434 5.38 -22.91 -15.80
N LEU A 435 4.97 -21.86 -15.06
CA LEU A 435 5.28 -21.72 -13.63
C LEU A 435 4.12 -22.17 -12.74
N PHE A 436 2.86 -21.96 -13.17
CA PHE A 436 1.67 -22.21 -12.35
C PHE A 436 0.72 -23.27 -12.93
N ALA A 437 0.95 -23.79 -14.14
CA ALA A 437 0.13 -24.88 -14.65
C ALA A 437 0.26 -26.12 -13.75
N PRO A 438 -0.84 -26.85 -13.50
CA PRO A 438 -0.79 -28.08 -12.73
C PRO A 438 0.16 -29.05 -13.43
N CYS A 439 1.23 -29.43 -12.72
CA CYS A 439 2.15 -30.47 -13.14
C CYS A 439 1.34 -31.74 -13.42
N HIS A 440 1.07 -32.06 -14.68
CA HIS A 440 0.76 -33.44 -15.03
C HIS A 440 1.99 -34.26 -14.67
N ALA A 441 1.79 -35.14 -13.69
CA ALA A 441 2.82 -35.85 -12.96
C ALA A 441 3.86 -36.53 -13.86
N ASN A 442 5.13 -36.42 -13.47
CA ASN A 442 6.06 -37.54 -13.55
C ASN A 442 6.74 -37.68 -12.17
N PRO A 443 6.31 -38.63 -11.32
CA PRO A 443 6.80 -38.81 -9.96
C PRO A 443 8.10 -39.62 -9.97
N SER A 444 9.13 -39.10 -10.64
CA SER A 444 10.47 -39.65 -10.59
C SER A 444 11.47 -38.54 -10.86
N GLN A 445 12.25 -38.18 -9.83
CA GLN A 445 13.35 -37.21 -9.79
C GLN A 445 13.06 -35.85 -9.13
N ILE A 446 12.68 -35.83 -7.85
CA ILE A 446 13.24 -34.82 -6.92
C ILE A 446 13.45 -35.51 -5.56
N HIS A 447 14.61 -36.14 -5.38
CA HIS A 447 15.08 -36.55 -4.05
C HIS A 447 15.75 -35.31 -3.43
N VAL A 448 15.08 -34.65 -2.50
CA VAL A 448 15.71 -33.66 -1.62
C VAL A 448 16.39 -34.42 -0.48
N PRO A 449 17.71 -34.35 -0.29
CA PRO A 449 18.34 -34.93 0.89
C PRO A 449 18.08 -34.02 2.08
N THR A 450 17.35 -34.54 3.08
CA THR A 450 17.29 -33.97 4.43
C THR A 450 18.69 -33.95 5.03
N LEU A 451 19.26 -32.75 5.17
CA LEU A 451 20.44 -32.52 6.00
C LEU A 451 20.04 -32.66 7.47
N LYS A 452 20.55 -33.70 8.13
CA LYS A 452 20.55 -33.82 9.58
C LYS A 452 21.53 -32.80 10.14
N HIS A 453 21.07 -31.90 11.01
CA HIS A 453 21.93 -31.10 11.84
C HIS A 453 22.60 -32.01 12.89
N SER A 454 23.93 -31.96 12.95
CA SER A 454 24.76 -32.37 14.07
C SER A 454 25.36 -31.13 14.71
#